data_AF-A0A2S8BBB1-F1
#
_entry.id   AF-A0A2S8BBB1-F1
#
_cell.length_a   1.000
_cell.length_b   1.000
_cell.length_c   1.000
_cell.angle_alpha   90.00
_cell.angle_beta   90.00
_cell.angle_gamma   90.00
#
_symmetry.space_group_name_H-M   'P 1'
#
loop_
_entity.id
_entity.type
_entity.pdbx_description
1 polymer ?
#
loop_
_entity_poly.entity_id
_entity_poly.type
_entity_poly.pdbx_seq_one_letter_code
_entity_poly.pdbx_strand_id
1 'polypeptide(L)'
;MPSSMTRVLAPFVALLLAAPAFAAAQEEEDFPTPSAEEAQAYNDAQSCAIILRKLGGEANEAKAEVQLERAKALAPAVGHDSEETFQQSYDQMAEILDMASEEEMEQFIKACQAAE
;
A
#
# COMPACT_ATOMS: atom_id res chain seq x y z
N MET A 1 -16.78 -7.78 72.68
CA MET A 1 -16.74 -9.25 72.47
C MET A 1 -15.92 -9.52 71.21
N PRO A 2 -14.72 -10.12 71.31
CA PRO A 2 -13.99 -10.59 70.14
C PRO A 2 -14.45 -12.01 69.79
N SER A 3 -14.58 -12.32 68.50
CA SER A 3 -14.68 -13.70 68.02
C SER A 3 -13.47 -14.04 67.18
N SER A 4 -12.93 -15.20 67.52
CA SER A 4 -11.64 -15.78 67.17
C SER A 4 -11.58 -16.36 65.75
N MET A 5 -10.32 -16.49 65.30
CA MET A 5 -9.75 -17.60 64.50
C MET A 5 -10.33 -17.80 63.09
N THR A 6 -9.52 -17.91 62.04
CA THR A 6 -8.64 -19.07 61.84
C THR A 6 -7.68 -18.78 60.68
N ARG A 7 -6.38 -19.04 60.88
CA ARG A 7 -5.39 -19.13 59.80
C ARG A 7 -5.59 -20.47 59.09
N VAL A 8 -5.68 -20.45 57.76
CA VAL A 8 -5.38 -21.63 56.93
C VAL A 8 -4.38 -21.20 55.85
N LEU A 9 -3.20 -21.79 55.94
CA LEU A 9 -2.17 -21.81 54.92
C LEU A 9 -2.52 -22.86 53.84
N ALA A 10 -1.87 -22.70 52.67
CA ALA A 10 -1.63 -23.66 51.59
C ALA A 10 -2.51 -23.49 50.33
N PRO A 11 -2.08 -24.02 49.16
CA PRO A 11 -0.76 -23.93 48.55
C PRO A 11 -0.83 -23.59 47.03
N PHE A 12 0.33 -23.33 46.44
CA PHE A 12 0.70 -23.55 45.03
C PHE A 12 -0.41 -23.96 44.04
N VAL A 13 -0.69 -23.10 43.07
CA VAL A 13 -1.19 -23.53 41.75
C VAL A 13 -0.10 -23.23 40.74
N ALA A 14 0.75 -24.22 40.48
CA ALA A 14 1.56 -24.27 39.29
C ALA A 14 0.63 -24.65 38.13
N LEU A 15 0.19 -23.66 37.35
CA LEU A 15 -0.53 -23.89 36.10
C LEU A 15 0.50 -23.90 34.96
N LEU A 16 1.14 -25.05 34.79
CA LEU A 16 1.86 -25.43 33.57
C LEU A 16 0.93 -26.34 32.77
N LEU A 17 0.88 -26.11 31.44
CA LEU A 17 0.32 -26.96 30.39
C LEU A 17 -1.18 -26.83 30.10
N ALA A 18 -1.50 -25.93 29.17
CA ALA A 18 -2.31 -26.23 27.97
C ALA A 18 -2.53 -24.94 27.18
N ALA A 19 -1.49 -24.43 26.51
CA ALA A 19 -1.74 -23.51 25.41
C ALA A 19 -2.30 -24.36 24.26
N PRO A 20 -3.53 -24.11 23.78
CA PRO A 20 -4.06 -24.83 22.64
C PRO A 20 -3.15 -24.54 21.45
N ALA A 21 -2.82 -25.61 20.74
CA ALA A 21 -2.23 -25.58 19.43
C ALA A 21 -3.14 -24.78 18.49
N PHE A 22 -3.03 -23.45 18.50
CA PHE A 22 -3.28 -22.64 17.32
C PHE A 22 -2.06 -22.76 16.43
N ALA A 23 -1.83 -24.00 15.96
CA ALA A 23 -1.31 -24.22 14.63
C ALA A 23 -2.42 -23.77 13.67
N ALA A 24 -2.69 -22.47 13.64
CA ALA A 24 -3.20 -21.86 12.44
C ALA A 24 -2.06 -22.03 11.45
N ALA A 25 -2.16 -23.08 10.64
CA ALA A 25 -1.59 -23.06 9.32
C ALA A 25 -2.16 -21.79 8.67
N GLN A 26 -1.43 -20.69 8.81
CA GLN A 26 -1.44 -19.68 7.77
C GLN A 26 -0.83 -20.44 6.60
N GLU A 27 -1.70 -21.02 5.77
CA GLU A 27 -1.38 -21.15 4.36
C GLU A 27 -1.03 -19.71 3.95
N GLU A 28 0.26 -19.42 3.96
CA GLU A 28 0.79 -18.24 3.29
C GLU A 28 0.40 -18.46 1.84
N GLU A 29 -0.76 -17.90 1.47
CA GLU A 29 -1.09 -17.71 0.07
C GLU A 29 0.11 -16.96 -0.50
N ASP A 30 0.83 -17.65 -1.38
CA ASP A 30 2.02 -17.20 -2.09
C ASP A 30 1.58 -16.11 -3.08
N PHE A 31 1.14 -14.98 -2.54
CA PHE A 31 0.90 -13.78 -3.30
C PHE A 31 2.28 -13.29 -3.74
N PRO A 32 2.54 -13.16 -5.05
CA PRO A 32 3.81 -12.66 -5.52
C PRO A 32 4.02 -11.27 -4.92
N THR A 33 5.02 -11.15 -4.04
CA THR A 33 5.45 -9.84 -3.56
C THR A 33 6.01 -9.10 -4.77
N PRO A 34 5.49 -7.91 -5.14
CA PRO A 34 6.00 -7.17 -6.28
C PRO A 34 7.50 -6.92 -6.12
N SER A 35 8.24 -7.02 -7.23
CA SER A 35 9.62 -6.54 -7.21
C SER A 35 9.64 -5.02 -6.94
N ALA A 36 10.73 -4.53 -6.35
CA ALA A 36 10.91 -3.09 -6.16
C ALA A 36 10.84 -2.31 -7.49
N GLU A 37 11.29 -2.95 -8.58
CA GLU A 37 11.25 -2.38 -9.93
C GLU A 37 9.81 -2.25 -10.46
N GLU A 38 8.97 -3.27 -10.28
CA GLU A 38 7.56 -3.22 -10.71
C GLU A 38 6.76 -2.19 -9.89
N ALA A 39 6.97 -2.15 -8.57
CA ALA A 39 6.33 -1.17 -7.70
C ALA A 39 6.74 0.26 -8.08
N GLN A 40 8.03 0.48 -8.38
CA GLN A 40 8.51 1.78 -8.85
C GLN A 40 7.91 2.14 -10.22
N ALA A 41 7.96 1.25 -11.19
CA ALA A 41 7.43 1.49 -12.53
C ALA A 41 5.92 1.79 -12.51
N TYR A 42 5.17 1.13 -11.63
CA TYR A 42 3.75 1.38 -11.41
C TYR A 42 3.51 2.80 -10.86
N ASN A 43 4.20 3.17 -9.79
CA ASN A 43 4.08 4.49 -9.17
C ASN A 43 4.51 5.62 -10.12
N ASP A 44 5.59 5.42 -10.88
CA ASP A 44 6.08 6.39 -11.87
C ASP A 44 5.03 6.59 -12.98
N ALA A 45 4.44 5.50 -13.49
CA ALA A 45 3.41 5.56 -14.52
C ALA A 45 2.13 6.27 -14.02
N GLN A 46 1.66 5.95 -12.81
CA GLN A 46 0.52 6.66 -12.19
C GLN A 46 0.81 8.15 -12.03
N SER A 47 1.96 8.48 -11.45
CA SER A 47 2.35 9.87 -11.19
C SER A 47 2.43 10.66 -12.48
N CYS A 48 3.07 10.10 -13.52
CA CYS A 48 3.18 10.77 -14.80
C CYS A 48 1.83 10.94 -15.50
N ALA A 49 0.94 9.96 -15.46
CA ALA A 49 -0.41 10.12 -16.00
C ALA A 49 -1.17 11.28 -15.33
N ILE A 50 -1.08 11.40 -14.00
CA ILE A 50 -1.71 12.47 -13.23
C ILE A 50 -1.09 13.83 -13.58
N ILE A 51 0.23 13.94 -13.56
CA ILE A 51 0.95 15.19 -13.80
C ILE A 51 0.70 15.70 -15.22
N LEU A 52 0.82 14.83 -16.22
CA LEU A 52 0.62 15.20 -17.62
C LEU A 52 -0.82 15.68 -17.87
N ARG A 53 -1.82 15.03 -17.25
CA ARG A 53 -3.21 15.53 -17.28
C ARG A 53 -3.36 16.90 -16.62
N LYS A 54 -2.71 17.15 -15.49
CA LYS A 54 -2.73 18.45 -14.80
C LYS A 54 -2.09 19.56 -15.64
N LEU A 55 -1.01 19.25 -16.38
CA LEU A 55 -0.38 20.21 -17.30
C LEU A 55 -1.28 20.54 -18.49
N GLY A 56 -2.14 19.60 -18.90
CA GLY A 56 -3.13 19.77 -19.96
C GLY A 56 -2.54 19.93 -21.36
N GLY A 57 -3.43 20.06 -22.35
CA GLY A 57 -3.06 20.17 -23.76
C GLY A 57 -2.90 18.81 -24.45
N GLU A 58 -3.23 18.76 -25.74
CA GLU A 58 -3.39 17.52 -26.52
C GLU A 58 -2.16 16.59 -26.45
N ALA A 59 -0.96 17.15 -26.54
CA ALA A 59 0.27 16.36 -26.47
C ALA A 59 0.50 15.72 -25.09
N ASN A 60 0.15 16.40 -24.00
CA ASN A 60 0.28 15.85 -22.66
C ASN A 60 -0.85 14.88 -22.35
N GLU A 61 -2.06 15.14 -22.83
CA GLU A 61 -3.20 14.23 -22.70
C GLU A 61 -2.90 12.87 -23.36
N ALA A 62 -2.38 12.87 -24.59
CA ALA A 62 -1.98 11.64 -25.28
C ALA A 62 -0.91 10.85 -24.51
N LYS A 63 0.11 11.54 -23.97
CA LYS A 63 1.14 10.90 -23.13
C LYS A 63 0.57 10.39 -21.81
N ALA A 64 -0.36 11.11 -21.20
CA ALA A 64 -1.00 10.69 -19.97
C ALA A 64 -1.81 9.41 -20.16
N GLU A 65 -2.50 9.26 -21.29
CA GLU A 65 -3.20 8.02 -21.64
C GLU A 65 -2.22 6.85 -21.77
N VAL A 66 -1.08 7.03 -22.45
CA VAL A 66 -0.04 6.00 -22.54
C VAL A 66 0.47 5.58 -21.16
N GLN A 67 0.76 6.53 -20.28
CA GLN A 67 1.21 6.21 -18.91
C GLN A 67 0.11 5.59 -18.06
N LEU A 68 -1.15 5.97 -18.25
CA LEU A 68 -2.28 5.34 -17.55
C LEU A 68 -2.44 3.87 -17.95
N GLU A 69 -2.37 3.57 -19.25
CA GLU A 69 -2.44 2.19 -19.74
C GLU A 69 -1.25 1.36 -19.21
N ARG A 70 -0.05 1.95 -19.15
CA ARG A 70 1.11 1.32 -18.52
C ARG A 70 0.87 1.02 -17.03
N ALA A 71 0.34 1.98 -16.28
CA ALA A 71 0.01 1.79 -14.87
C ALA A 71 -1.02 0.66 -14.68
N LYS A 72 -2.07 0.62 -15.50
CA LYS A 72 -3.08 -0.44 -15.48
C LYS A 72 -2.49 -1.81 -15.81
N ALA A 73 -1.55 -1.89 -16.74
CA ALA A 73 -0.86 -3.14 -17.08
C ALA A 73 0.03 -3.67 -15.94
N LEU A 74 0.61 -2.77 -15.13
CA LEU A 74 1.46 -3.11 -13.98
C LEU A 74 0.64 -3.38 -12.70
N ALA A 75 -0.59 -2.87 -12.62
CA ALA A 75 -1.43 -2.92 -11.42
C ALA A 75 -1.60 -4.34 -10.81
N PRO A 76 -1.85 -5.42 -11.60
CA PRO A 76 -2.00 -6.75 -11.03
C PRO A 76 -0.72 -7.28 -10.36
N ALA A 77 0.45 -6.91 -10.88
CA ALA A 77 1.75 -7.36 -10.33
C ALA A 77 2.02 -6.75 -8.94
N VAL A 78 1.39 -5.61 -8.63
CA VAL A 78 1.53 -4.91 -7.34
C VAL A 78 0.32 -5.12 -6.42
N GLY A 79 -0.59 -6.04 -6.76
CA GLY A 79 -1.76 -6.37 -5.92
C GLY A 79 -2.99 -5.48 -6.15
N HIS A 80 -3.01 -4.67 -7.21
CA HIS A 80 -4.18 -3.90 -7.64
C HIS A 80 -4.82 -4.58 -8.85
N ASP A 81 -5.48 -5.72 -8.59
CA ASP A 81 -6.04 -6.64 -9.57
C ASP A 81 -7.46 -6.32 -10.07
N SER A 82 -8.04 -5.21 -9.61
CA SER A 82 -9.37 -4.75 -9.98
C SER A 82 -9.37 -3.27 -10.33
N GLU A 83 -10.37 -2.81 -11.08
CA GLU A 83 -10.52 -1.37 -11.36
C GLU A 83 -10.74 -0.58 -10.06
N GLU A 84 -11.43 -1.15 -9.07
CA GLU A 84 -11.66 -0.48 -7.77
C GLU A 84 -10.35 -0.27 -7.01
N THR A 85 -9.53 -1.31 -6.87
CA THR A 85 -8.24 -1.22 -6.16
C THR A 85 -7.24 -0.35 -6.91
N PHE A 86 -7.23 -0.41 -8.25
CA PHE A 86 -6.45 0.51 -9.08
C PHE A 86 -6.90 1.97 -8.88
N GLN A 87 -8.20 2.25 -8.98
CA GLN A 87 -8.74 3.60 -8.88
C GLN A 87 -8.47 4.21 -7.50
N GLN A 88 -8.65 3.43 -6.43
CA GLN A 88 -8.32 3.86 -5.08
C GLN A 88 -6.85 4.26 -4.94
N SER A 89 -5.93 3.46 -5.49
CA SER A 89 -4.50 3.78 -5.51
C SER A 89 -4.20 5.02 -6.35
N TYR A 90 -4.83 5.15 -7.51
CA TYR A 90 -4.64 6.29 -8.41
C TYR A 90 -5.11 7.61 -7.76
N ASP A 91 -6.25 7.60 -7.09
CA ASP A 91 -6.79 8.77 -6.38
C ASP A 91 -5.90 9.16 -5.20
N GLN A 92 -5.41 8.19 -4.42
CA GLN A 92 -4.44 8.45 -3.35
C GLN A 92 -3.15 9.08 -3.89
N MET A 93 -2.64 8.61 -5.03
CA MET A 93 -1.48 9.21 -5.68
C MET A 93 -1.78 10.65 -6.13
N ALA A 94 -2.98 10.92 -6.65
CA ALA A 94 -3.39 12.25 -7.06
C ALA A 94 -3.41 13.23 -5.87
N GLU A 95 -3.94 12.78 -4.73
CA GLU A 95 -3.93 13.54 -3.47
C GLU A 95 -2.50 13.82 -2.97
N ILE A 96 -1.60 12.83 -3.02
CA ILE A 96 -0.19 13.01 -2.66
C ILE A 96 0.47 14.09 -3.52
N LEU A 97 0.24 14.04 -4.84
CA LEU A 97 0.81 15.00 -5.78
C LEU A 97 0.19 16.40 -5.64
N ASP A 98 -1.05 16.53 -5.18
CA ASP A 98 -1.64 17.84 -4.86
C ASP A 98 -1.03 18.49 -3.60
N MET A 99 -0.38 17.71 -2.74
CA MET A 99 0.34 18.22 -1.56
C MET A 99 1.80 18.55 -1.85
N ALA A 100 2.35 18.14 -3.00
CA ALA A 100 3.73 18.41 -3.36
C ALA A 100 3.97 19.91 -3.62
N SER A 101 5.14 20.42 -3.24
CA SER A 101 5.50 21.81 -3.52
C SER A 101 5.75 22.03 -5.02
N GLU A 102 5.66 23.29 -5.47
CA GLU A 102 5.94 23.64 -6.87
C GLU A 102 7.37 23.21 -7.30
N GLU A 103 8.35 23.35 -6.41
CA GLU A 103 9.75 22.95 -6.69
C GLU A 103 9.91 21.44 -6.86
N GLU A 104 9.27 20.64 -6.00
CA GLU A 104 9.25 19.19 -6.13
C GLU A 104 8.56 18.78 -7.43
N MET A 105 7.45 19.43 -7.76
CA MET A 105 6.69 19.15 -8.97
C MET A 105 7.45 19.45 -10.26
N GLU A 106 8.30 20.47 -10.31
CA GLU A 106 9.10 20.76 -11.50
C GLU A 106 10.03 19.60 -11.92
N GLN A 107 10.59 18.88 -10.95
CA GLN A 107 11.47 17.75 -11.24
C GLN A 107 10.66 16.57 -11.81
N PHE A 108 9.50 16.28 -11.23
CA PHE A 108 8.60 15.24 -11.73
C PHE A 108 8.07 15.57 -13.12
N ILE A 109 7.71 16.83 -13.38
CA ILE A 109 7.24 17.28 -14.71
C ILE A 109 8.30 17.00 -15.78
N LYS A 110 9.57 17.37 -15.54
CA LYS A 110 10.66 17.14 -16.49
C LYS A 110 10.85 15.66 -16.78
N ALA A 111 10.79 14.81 -15.75
CA ALA A 111 10.90 13.36 -15.92
C ALA A 111 9.72 12.80 -16.75
N CYS A 112 8.49 13.19 -16.45
CA CYS A 112 7.30 12.69 -17.12
C CYS A 112 7.16 13.18 -18.57
N GLN A 113 7.61 14.39 -18.88
CA GLN A 113 7.62 14.88 -20.26
C GLN A 113 8.68 14.19 -21.13
N ALA A 114 9.77 13.72 -20.51
CA ALA A 114 10.84 12.99 -21.17
C ALA A 114 10.57 11.48 -21.29
N ALA A 115 9.60 10.94 -20.55
CA ALA A 115 9.13 9.57 -20.70
C ALA A 115 8.39 9.42 -22.04
N GLU A 116 8.93 8.58 -22.92
CA GLU A 116 8.35 8.21 -24.23
C GLU A 116 7.36 7.06 -24.10
#